data_AF-A0A3N7J1M3-F1
#
_entry.id   AF-A0A3N7J1M3-F1
#
_cell.length_a   1.000
_cell.length_b   1.000
_cell.length_c   1.000
_cell.angle_alpha   90.00
_cell.angle_beta   90.00
_cell.angle_gamma   90.00
#
_symmetry.space_group_name_H-M   'P 1'
#
loop_
_entity.id
_entity.type
_entity.pdbx_description
1 polymer ?
#
loop_
_entity_poly.entity_id
_entity_poly.type
_entity_poly.pdbx_seq_one_letter_code
_entity_poly.pdbx_strand_id
1 'polypeptide(L)'
;MNTTTTQQITPELRQWIVAQASAGQPPDAVLKSMIDSGWQEEVAVVALEDTLRSYLADHAKANGLPMPVVVPEPLMMAGEVMLNAGDREVQVLSHMRSPRVVVFGGLLSHDECDELVALAAKRLTRSETVQLDTGGSEVNSARTSEGMFFTRGEHDICRRIEARIANLLQWPLENGEGLQILRYRPGAEYKPHYDYFDPAQPGTPSILKRGGQRVASLVMYLNTPTRGGATTFPDVNFEVGPVKGNAVFFSYDRPHPMTRTLHGGAPVLEGEKWVATKWLREGRFE
;
A
#
# COMPACT_ATOMS: atom_id res chain seq x y z
N MET A 1 -35.20 2.35 -37.53
CA MET A 1 -34.97 3.06 -36.26
C MET A 1 -34.62 1.99 -35.23
N ASN A 2 -33.33 1.77 -34.95
CA ASN A 2 -32.93 0.86 -33.87
C ASN A 2 -33.00 1.65 -32.56
N THR A 3 -34.05 1.41 -31.79
CA THR A 3 -34.11 1.83 -30.39
C THR A 3 -33.08 1.01 -29.62
N THR A 4 -31.93 1.60 -29.30
CA THR A 4 -31.00 1.04 -28.32
C THR A 4 -31.70 1.10 -26.97
N THR A 5 -32.28 -0.02 -26.54
CA THR A 5 -32.93 -0.14 -25.23
C THR A 5 -31.83 -0.11 -24.16
N THR A 6 -31.66 1.01 -23.47
CA THR A 6 -30.73 1.11 -22.34
C THR A 6 -31.24 0.21 -21.21
N GLN A 7 -30.54 -0.89 -20.93
CA GLN A 7 -30.93 -1.79 -19.84
C GLN A 7 -30.63 -1.12 -18.50
N GLN A 8 -31.67 -0.81 -17.74
CA GLN A 8 -31.58 -0.07 -16.48
C GLN A 8 -31.43 -1.03 -15.30
N ILE A 9 -30.40 -0.82 -14.48
CA ILE A 9 -30.11 -1.62 -13.27
C ILE A 9 -31.10 -1.24 -12.17
N THR A 10 -32.11 -2.08 -11.91
CA THR A 10 -33.16 -1.81 -10.94
C THR A 10 -32.81 -2.29 -9.52
N PRO A 11 -33.46 -1.76 -8.45
CA PRO A 11 -33.26 -2.24 -7.07
C PRO A 11 -33.55 -3.74 -6.90
N GLU A 12 -34.53 -4.29 -7.61
CA GLU A 12 -34.92 -5.70 -7.54
C GLU A 12 -33.81 -6.60 -8.11
N LEU A 13 -33.21 -6.19 -9.23
CA LEU A 13 -32.05 -6.89 -9.78
C LEU A 13 -30.88 -6.86 -8.80
N ARG A 14 -30.62 -5.70 -8.17
CA ARG A 14 -29.57 -5.57 -7.15
C ARG A 14 -29.80 -6.54 -5.98
N GLN A 15 -31.02 -6.59 -5.46
CA GLN A 15 -31.38 -7.53 -4.38
C GLN A 15 -31.22 -8.99 -4.80
N TRP A 16 -31.62 -9.33 -6.04
CA TRP A 16 -31.48 -10.68 -6.55
C TRP A 16 -30.01 -11.09 -6.69
N ILE A 17 -29.15 -10.21 -7.23
CA ILE A 17 -27.70 -10.43 -7.33
C ILE A 17 -27.09 -10.70 -5.94
N VAL A 18 -27.44 -9.88 -4.95
CA VAL A 18 -26.97 -10.05 -3.55
C VAL A 18 -27.43 -11.38 -2.96
N ALA A 19 -28.66 -11.80 -3.24
CA ALA A 19 -29.19 -13.07 -2.76
C ALA A 19 -28.44 -14.26 -3.37
N GLN A 20 -28.11 -14.22 -4.67
CA GLN A 20 -27.31 -15.26 -5.31
C GLN A 20 -25.89 -15.35 -4.71
N ALA A 21 -25.24 -14.21 -4.52
CA ALA A 21 -23.91 -14.17 -3.90
C ALA A 21 -23.92 -14.67 -2.45
N SER A 22 -24.93 -14.27 -1.66
CA SER A 22 -25.12 -14.74 -0.28
C SER A 22 -25.41 -16.24 -0.20
N ALA A 23 -26.01 -16.81 -1.25
CA ALA A 23 -26.24 -18.25 -1.40
C ALA A 23 -24.99 -19.03 -1.88
N GLY A 24 -23.85 -18.36 -2.09
CA GLY A 24 -22.60 -18.97 -2.51
C GLY A 24 -22.52 -19.29 -4.01
N GLN A 25 -23.37 -18.68 -4.83
CA GLN A 25 -23.30 -18.87 -6.29
C GLN A 25 -22.03 -18.22 -6.86
N PRO A 26 -21.30 -18.91 -7.75
CA PRO A 26 -20.12 -18.34 -8.36
C PRO A 26 -20.51 -17.24 -9.39
N PRO A 27 -19.67 -16.21 -9.59
CA PRO A 27 -20.03 -15.03 -10.41
C PRO A 27 -20.43 -15.37 -11.85
N ASP A 28 -19.81 -16.39 -12.44
CA ASP A 28 -20.11 -16.88 -13.78
C ASP A 28 -21.52 -17.49 -13.89
N ALA A 29 -22.00 -18.17 -12.86
CA ALA A 29 -23.38 -18.69 -12.82
C ALA A 29 -24.41 -17.56 -12.73
N VAL A 30 -24.10 -16.49 -11.98
CA VAL A 30 -24.96 -15.30 -11.86
C VAL A 30 -25.00 -14.55 -13.19
N LEU A 31 -23.83 -14.29 -13.80
CA LEU A 31 -23.73 -13.67 -15.13
C LEU A 31 -24.48 -14.46 -16.19
N LYS A 32 -24.30 -15.78 -16.22
CA LYS A 32 -25.00 -16.66 -17.15
C LYS A 32 -26.52 -16.52 -17.02
N SER A 33 -27.04 -16.52 -15.79
CA SER A 33 -28.48 -16.34 -15.54
C SER A 33 -29.00 -14.98 -16.01
N MET A 34 -28.20 -13.92 -15.88
CA MET A 34 -28.55 -12.59 -16.39
C MET A 34 -28.57 -12.57 -17.93
N ILE A 35 -27.54 -13.13 -18.58
CA ILE A 35 -27.45 -13.22 -20.04
C ILE A 35 -28.58 -14.07 -20.62
N ASP A 36 -28.86 -15.23 -20.01
CA ASP A 36 -29.96 -16.12 -20.39
C ASP A 36 -31.33 -15.42 -20.22
N SER A 37 -31.42 -14.41 -19.34
CA SER A 37 -32.60 -13.55 -19.14
C SER A 37 -32.64 -12.32 -20.07
N GLY A 38 -31.73 -12.23 -21.04
CA GLY A 38 -31.70 -11.19 -22.07
C GLY A 38 -30.85 -9.96 -21.73
N TRP A 39 -30.04 -10.00 -20.67
CA TRP A 39 -29.08 -8.92 -20.39
C TRP A 39 -27.90 -8.94 -21.35
N GLN A 40 -27.49 -7.77 -21.81
CA GLN A 40 -26.21 -7.59 -22.52
C GLN A 40 -25.08 -7.86 -21.54
N GLU A 41 -24.08 -8.64 -21.98
CA GLU A 41 -22.98 -9.11 -21.13
C GLU A 41 -22.25 -7.95 -20.43
N GLU A 42 -21.89 -6.90 -21.17
CA GLU A 42 -21.22 -5.72 -20.61
C GLU A 42 -22.05 -5.04 -19.50
N VAL A 43 -23.37 -4.91 -19.70
CA VAL A 43 -24.27 -4.31 -18.70
C VAL A 43 -24.44 -5.25 -17.49
N ALA A 44 -24.50 -6.56 -17.72
CA ALA A 44 -24.62 -7.55 -16.66
C ALA A 44 -23.36 -7.59 -15.77
N VAL A 45 -22.17 -7.48 -16.36
CA VAL A 45 -20.90 -7.39 -15.63
C VAL A 45 -20.86 -6.14 -14.77
N VAL A 46 -21.16 -4.96 -15.32
CA VAL A 46 -21.20 -3.71 -14.56
C VAL A 46 -22.24 -3.79 -13.43
N ALA A 47 -23.43 -4.31 -13.72
CA ALA A 47 -24.48 -4.46 -12.71
C ALA A 47 -24.08 -5.39 -11.56
N LEU A 48 -23.45 -6.52 -11.87
CA LEU A 48 -22.95 -7.48 -10.88
C LEU A 48 -21.87 -6.84 -10.00
N GLU A 49 -20.85 -6.23 -10.61
CA GLU A 49 -19.74 -5.60 -9.89
C GLU A 49 -20.21 -4.45 -8.99
N ASP A 50 -20.99 -3.50 -9.54
CA ASP A 50 -21.48 -2.35 -8.78
C ASP A 50 -22.38 -2.78 -7.63
N THR A 51 -23.26 -3.76 -7.87
CA THR A 51 -24.16 -4.26 -6.83
C THR A 51 -23.40 -4.90 -5.68
N LEU A 52 -22.47 -5.80 -5.98
CA LEU A 52 -21.70 -6.48 -4.95
C LEU A 52 -20.79 -5.50 -4.20
N ARG A 53 -20.20 -4.54 -4.89
CA ARG A 53 -19.43 -3.44 -4.27
C ARG A 53 -20.30 -2.64 -3.30
N SER A 54 -21.49 -2.21 -3.72
CA SER A 54 -22.44 -1.48 -2.85
C SER A 54 -22.90 -2.33 -1.67
N TYR A 55 -23.24 -3.60 -1.88
CA TYR A 55 -23.66 -4.50 -0.81
C TYR A 55 -22.56 -4.72 0.23
N LEU A 56 -21.33 -4.96 -0.20
CA LEU A 56 -20.19 -5.12 0.71
C LEU A 56 -19.92 -3.83 1.49
N ALA A 57 -20.08 -2.67 0.85
CA ALA A 57 -20.00 -1.36 1.49
C ALA A 57 -21.09 -1.17 2.57
N ASP A 58 -22.35 -1.45 2.25
CA ASP A 58 -23.47 -1.31 3.19
C ASP A 58 -23.37 -2.32 4.35
N HIS A 59 -22.97 -3.56 4.04
CA HIS A 59 -22.75 -4.59 5.05
C HIS A 59 -21.57 -4.24 5.96
N ALA A 60 -20.48 -3.69 5.41
CA ALA A 60 -19.36 -3.18 6.21
C ALA A 60 -19.82 -2.07 7.15
N LYS A 61 -20.59 -1.10 6.63
CA LYS A 61 -21.15 0.01 7.42
C LYS A 61 -22.08 -0.48 8.53
N ALA A 62 -22.97 -1.44 8.24
CA ALA A 62 -23.89 -2.01 9.22
C ALA A 62 -23.17 -2.76 10.36
N ASN A 63 -21.98 -3.30 10.09
CA ASN A 63 -21.15 -3.99 11.07
C ASN A 63 -20.01 -3.12 11.66
N GLY A 64 -20.03 -1.81 11.41
CA GLY A 64 -19.03 -0.87 11.94
C GLY A 64 -17.62 -1.06 11.37
N LEU A 65 -17.47 -1.77 10.25
CA LEU A 65 -16.19 -1.92 9.57
C LEU A 65 -15.85 -0.63 8.81
N PRO A 66 -14.57 -0.20 8.83
CA PRO A 66 -14.17 0.97 8.08
C PRO A 66 -14.40 0.75 6.57
N MET A 67 -14.87 1.80 5.91
CA MET A 67 -15.14 1.78 4.48
C MET A 67 -13.84 1.77 3.68
N PRO A 68 -13.80 1.05 2.55
CA PRO A 68 -12.67 1.14 1.64
C PRO A 68 -12.55 2.55 1.06
N VAL A 69 -11.31 3.04 0.97
CA VAL A 69 -10.93 4.23 0.21
C VAL A 69 -10.15 3.83 -1.05
N VAL A 70 -10.04 4.77 -1.98
CA VAL A 70 -9.17 4.60 -3.14
C VAL A 70 -7.72 4.54 -2.67
N VAL A 71 -6.95 3.61 -3.22
CA VAL A 71 -5.53 3.43 -2.94
C VAL A 71 -4.72 3.42 -4.23
N PRO A 72 -3.41 3.72 -4.20
CA PRO A 72 -2.57 3.58 -5.38
C PRO A 72 -2.58 2.14 -5.91
N GLU A 73 -2.74 1.98 -7.22
CA GLU A 73 -2.81 0.69 -7.90
C GLU A 73 -1.90 0.72 -9.15
N PRO A 74 -0.61 0.37 -9.00
CA PRO A 74 0.36 0.48 -10.08
C PRO A 74 0.22 -0.62 -11.16
N LEU A 75 -0.67 -1.59 -10.96
CA LEU A 75 -0.85 -2.73 -11.85
C LEU A 75 -2.31 -2.95 -12.18
N MET A 76 -2.64 -2.90 -13.48
CA MET A 76 -3.93 -3.33 -14.00
C MET A 76 -3.97 -4.85 -14.24
N MET A 77 -5.16 -5.42 -14.44
CA MET A 77 -5.33 -6.80 -14.92
C MET A 77 -4.53 -7.02 -16.22
N ALA A 78 -3.71 -8.08 -16.28
CA ALA A 78 -2.72 -8.36 -17.34
C ALA A 78 -1.53 -7.36 -17.41
N GLY A 79 -1.13 -6.82 -16.25
CA GLY A 79 -0.14 -5.75 -16.12
C GLY A 79 1.22 -6.00 -16.77
N GLU A 80 1.81 -4.90 -17.24
CA GLU A 80 3.15 -4.85 -17.81
C GLU A 80 4.20 -5.25 -16.78
N VAL A 81 5.23 -5.99 -17.22
CA VAL A 81 6.37 -6.39 -16.36
C VAL A 81 7.39 -5.24 -16.23
N MET A 82 7.31 -4.25 -17.11
CA MET A 82 8.13 -3.03 -17.11
C MET A 82 7.19 -1.84 -17.01
N LEU A 83 7.35 -1.02 -15.97
CA LEU A 83 6.56 0.19 -15.75
C LEU A 83 7.42 1.43 -16.02
N ASN A 84 6.91 2.36 -16.83
CA ASN A 84 7.57 3.64 -17.03
C ASN A 84 7.30 4.58 -15.84
N ALA A 85 8.32 4.81 -15.03
CA ALA A 85 8.25 5.69 -13.86
C ALA A 85 8.62 7.15 -14.19
N GLY A 86 8.72 7.50 -15.48
CA GLY A 86 8.93 8.86 -15.99
C GLY A 86 10.39 9.13 -16.35
N ASP A 87 11.30 8.87 -15.41
CA ASP A 87 12.75 9.04 -15.62
C ASP A 87 13.50 7.71 -15.79
N ARG A 88 12.83 6.57 -15.58
CA ARG A 88 13.36 5.23 -15.80
C ARG A 88 12.26 4.17 -15.91
N GLU A 89 12.63 3.01 -16.43
CA GLU A 89 11.80 1.80 -16.35
C GLU A 89 12.02 1.07 -15.02
N VAL A 90 10.94 0.50 -14.48
CA VAL A 90 10.92 -0.24 -13.21
C VAL A 90 10.30 -1.62 -13.46
N GLN A 91 10.99 -2.67 -13.01
CA GLN A 91 10.52 -4.04 -13.19
C GLN A 91 9.50 -4.44 -12.13
N VAL A 92 8.52 -5.25 -12.50
CA VAL A 92 7.62 -5.93 -11.55
C VAL A 92 8.14 -7.35 -11.38
N LEU A 93 8.76 -7.61 -10.22
CA LEU A 93 9.38 -8.91 -9.92
C LEU A 93 8.37 -9.93 -9.42
N SER A 94 7.37 -9.46 -8.66
CA SER A 94 6.26 -10.28 -8.18
C SER A 94 5.12 -9.38 -7.72
N HIS A 95 3.89 -9.89 -7.75
CA HIS A 95 2.75 -9.21 -7.16
C HIS A 95 1.77 -10.20 -6.54
N MET A 96 1.18 -9.79 -5.41
CA MET A 96 0.11 -10.48 -4.71
C MET A 96 -1.12 -9.58 -4.72
N ARG A 97 -2.30 -10.16 -4.96
CA ARG A 97 -3.56 -9.40 -5.01
C ARG A 97 -4.18 -9.17 -3.63
N SER A 98 -4.02 -10.12 -2.71
CA SER A 98 -4.58 -10.06 -1.36
C SER A 98 -3.63 -10.68 -0.34
N PRO A 99 -2.98 -9.88 0.54
CA PRO A 99 -2.91 -8.41 0.51
C PRO A 99 -2.34 -7.89 -0.81
N ARG A 100 -2.62 -6.63 -1.15
CA ARG A 100 -2.01 -6.00 -2.33
C ARG A 100 -0.55 -5.67 -2.02
N VAL A 101 0.35 -6.46 -2.58
CA VAL A 101 1.81 -6.32 -2.43
C VAL A 101 2.47 -6.42 -3.80
N VAL A 102 3.38 -5.52 -4.13
CA VAL A 102 4.14 -5.52 -5.38
C VAL A 102 5.61 -5.35 -5.06
N VAL A 103 6.46 -6.20 -5.64
CA VAL A 103 7.91 -6.09 -5.52
C VAL A 103 8.46 -5.51 -6.81
N PHE A 104 9.11 -4.36 -6.68
CA PHE A 104 9.72 -3.63 -7.78
C PHE A 104 11.22 -3.89 -7.87
N GLY A 105 11.70 -4.13 -9.08
CA GLY A 105 13.11 -4.28 -9.43
C GLY A 105 13.67 -3.02 -10.06
N GLY A 106 14.84 -2.57 -9.60
CA GLY A 106 15.54 -1.43 -10.21
C GLY A 106 14.80 -0.09 -10.09
N LEU A 107 14.00 0.09 -9.03
CA LEU A 107 13.32 1.36 -8.73
C LEU A 107 14.33 2.49 -8.48
N LEU A 108 15.43 2.19 -7.79
CA LEU A 108 16.53 3.09 -7.53
C LEU A 108 17.80 2.58 -8.21
N SER A 109 18.67 3.49 -8.66
CA SER A 109 20.01 3.11 -9.07
C SER A 109 20.87 2.90 -7.82
N HIS A 110 21.97 2.19 -7.95
CA HIS A 110 22.88 2.01 -6.82
C HIS A 110 23.47 3.34 -6.34
N ASP A 111 23.76 4.26 -7.27
CA ASP A 111 24.26 5.61 -6.95
C ASP A 111 23.24 6.43 -6.17
N GLU A 112 21.95 6.35 -6.54
CA GLU A 112 20.86 7.00 -5.80
C GLU A 112 20.73 6.45 -4.38
N CYS A 113 20.89 5.13 -4.22
CA CYS A 113 20.91 4.50 -2.90
C CYS A 113 22.08 5.02 -2.05
N ASP A 114 23.28 5.09 -2.63
CA ASP A 114 24.49 5.54 -1.92
C ASP A 114 24.40 7.03 -1.56
N GLU A 115 23.84 7.87 -2.44
CA GLU A 115 23.59 9.29 -2.17
C GLU A 115 22.63 9.47 -0.98
N LEU A 116 21.50 8.75 -0.95
CA LEU A 116 20.56 8.81 0.17
C LEU A 116 21.21 8.37 1.49
N VAL A 117 21.98 7.28 1.49
CA VAL A 117 22.69 6.79 2.68
C VAL A 117 23.70 7.83 3.17
N ALA A 118 24.50 8.41 2.28
CA ALA A 118 25.52 9.40 2.62
C ALA A 118 24.92 10.69 3.21
N LEU A 119 23.78 11.15 2.68
CA LEU A 119 23.05 12.29 3.21
C LEU A 119 22.46 11.98 4.60
N ALA A 120 21.83 10.81 4.74
CA ALA A 120 21.13 10.42 5.95
C ALA A 120 22.06 10.08 7.13
N ALA A 121 23.21 9.47 6.86
CA ALA A 121 24.16 9.01 7.88
C ALA A 121 24.63 10.14 8.83
N LYS A 122 24.58 11.39 8.37
CA LYS A 122 24.96 12.58 9.15
C LYS A 122 23.93 12.97 10.22
N ARG A 123 22.71 12.46 10.12
CA ARG A 123 21.54 12.88 10.92
C ARG A 123 20.82 11.73 11.61
N LEU A 124 21.30 10.49 11.46
CA LEU A 124 20.69 9.34 12.10
C LEU A 124 20.71 9.47 13.62
N THR A 125 19.54 9.30 14.23
CA THR A 125 19.38 9.14 15.67
C THR A 125 18.65 7.82 15.94
N ARG A 126 18.54 7.42 17.22
CA ARG A 126 17.73 6.26 17.59
C ARG A 126 16.29 6.46 17.08
N SER A 127 15.72 5.47 16.40
CA SER A 127 14.36 5.61 15.86
C SER A 127 13.31 5.70 16.97
N GLU A 128 12.34 6.58 16.76
CA GLU A 128 11.14 6.72 17.58
C GLU A 128 9.92 6.13 16.85
N THR A 129 8.88 5.77 17.61
CA THR A 129 7.54 5.43 17.11
C THR A 129 6.55 6.49 17.59
N VAL A 130 5.40 6.61 16.92
CA VAL A 130 4.34 7.53 17.35
C VAL A 130 3.77 7.05 18.70
N GLN A 131 3.67 7.95 19.67
CA GLN A 131 3.00 7.70 20.94
C GLN A 131 1.50 7.60 20.72
N LEU A 132 0.92 6.48 21.15
CA LEU A 132 -0.49 6.14 20.91
C LEU A 132 -1.45 7.09 21.66
N ASP A 133 -1.04 7.58 22.83
CA ASP A 133 -1.88 8.41 23.70
C ASP A 133 -1.86 9.89 23.33
N THR A 134 -0.70 10.40 22.87
CA THR A 134 -0.48 11.84 22.66
C THR A 134 -0.32 12.21 21.19
N GLY A 135 -0.07 11.24 20.31
CA GLY A 135 0.35 11.48 18.93
C GLY A 135 1.78 12.02 18.80
N GLY A 136 2.55 12.07 19.90
CA GLY A 136 3.96 12.48 19.93
C GLY A 136 4.91 11.39 19.39
N SER A 137 6.22 11.52 19.66
CA SER A 137 7.21 10.48 19.33
C SER A 137 7.84 9.90 20.60
N GLU A 138 8.12 8.60 20.62
CA GLU A 138 8.75 7.88 21.74
C GLU A 138 9.74 6.83 21.26
N VAL A 139 10.86 6.68 21.96
CA VAL A 139 11.82 5.59 21.73
C VAL A 139 11.21 4.27 22.18
N ASN A 140 10.84 3.40 21.25
CA ASN A 140 10.14 2.16 21.52
C ASN A 140 11.04 0.93 21.35
N SER A 141 10.97 -0.02 22.29
CA SER A 141 11.71 -1.29 22.26
C SER A 141 11.34 -2.17 21.06
N ALA A 142 10.16 -2.00 20.47
CA ALA A 142 9.68 -2.73 19.31
C ALA A 142 10.39 -2.35 17.99
N ARG A 143 11.08 -1.20 17.96
CA ARG A 143 11.84 -0.71 16.81
C ARG A 143 13.27 -0.40 17.21
N THR A 144 14.20 -1.26 16.79
CA THR A 144 15.59 -1.18 17.24
C THR A 144 16.55 -0.58 16.20
N SER A 145 16.01 0.17 15.24
CA SER A 145 16.77 0.89 14.21
C SER A 145 17.29 2.27 14.66
N GLU A 146 18.17 2.84 13.85
CA GLU A 146 18.40 4.28 13.77
C GLU A 146 17.60 4.84 12.61
N GLY A 147 17.11 6.09 12.69
CA GLY A 147 16.37 6.70 11.60
C GLY A 147 16.42 8.22 11.60
N MET A 148 15.97 8.79 10.48
CA MET A 148 15.79 10.22 10.28
C MET A 148 14.73 10.46 9.19
N PHE A 149 14.19 11.67 9.12
CA PHE A 149 13.24 12.10 8.09
C PHE A 149 13.81 13.22 7.24
N PHE A 150 13.79 13.06 5.92
CA PHE A 150 13.87 14.19 5.01
C PHE A 150 12.49 14.82 4.94
N THR A 151 12.43 16.14 4.90
CA THR A 151 11.25 16.86 4.42
C THR A 151 11.02 16.55 2.94
N ARG A 152 9.77 16.66 2.48
CA ARG A 152 9.44 16.41 1.07
C ARG A 152 10.25 17.36 0.18
N GLY A 153 10.93 16.80 -0.81
CA GLY A 153 11.77 17.53 -1.74
C GLY A 153 12.99 18.23 -1.13
N GLU A 154 13.50 17.80 0.04
CA GLU A 154 14.62 18.46 0.72
C GLU A 154 15.89 18.56 -0.13
N HIS A 155 16.24 17.45 -0.81
CA HIS A 155 17.39 17.36 -1.71
C HIS A 155 16.92 17.08 -3.15
N ASP A 156 17.78 17.34 -4.14
CA ASP A 156 17.48 17.02 -5.55
C ASP A 156 17.19 15.53 -5.74
N ILE A 157 17.93 14.65 -5.07
CA ILE A 157 17.66 13.21 -5.08
C ILE A 157 16.28 12.87 -4.52
N CYS A 158 15.85 13.52 -3.44
CA CYS A 158 14.50 13.34 -2.89
C CYS A 158 13.46 13.78 -3.92
N ARG A 159 13.62 14.96 -4.52
CA ARG A 159 12.69 15.47 -5.56
C ARG A 159 12.54 14.50 -6.73
N ARG A 160 13.64 13.97 -7.25
CA ARG A 160 13.63 13.00 -8.36
C ARG A 160 12.91 11.71 -7.97
N ILE A 161 13.27 11.11 -6.84
CA ILE A 161 12.67 9.85 -6.36
C ILE A 161 11.18 10.05 -6.06
N GLU A 162 10.79 11.16 -5.45
CA GLU A 162 9.38 11.42 -5.12
C GLU A 162 8.53 11.64 -6.36
N ALA A 163 9.06 12.33 -7.39
CA ALA A 163 8.41 12.44 -8.70
C ALA A 163 8.26 11.07 -9.39
N ARG A 164 9.31 10.24 -9.34
CA ARG A 164 9.28 8.86 -9.85
C ARG A 164 8.20 8.02 -9.15
N ILE A 165 8.12 8.09 -7.83
CA ILE A 165 7.10 7.38 -7.04
C ILE A 165 5.69 7.85 -7.41
N ALA A 166 5.48 9.17 -7.52
CA ALA A 166 4.19 9.73 -7.90
C ALA A 166 3.74 9.23 -9.29
N ASN A 167 4.64 9.19 -10.26
CA ASN A 167 4.34 8.69 -11.60
C ASN A 167 4.16 7.16 -11.63
N LEU A 168 5.01 6.40 -10.93
CA LEU A 168 4.91 4.95 -10.86
C LEU A 168 3.59 4.48 -10.23
N LEU A 169 3.17 5.13 -9.15
CA LEU A 169 2.00 4.73 -8.37
C LEU A 169 0.73 5.47 -8.77
N GLN A 170 0.82 6.40 -9.73
CA GLN A 170 -0.28 7.28 -10.16
C GLN A 170 -0.96 7.96 -8.95
N TRP A 171 -0.14 8.47 -8.03
CA TRP A 171 -0.61 9.11 -6.79
C TRP A 171 -0.03 10.52 -6.68
N PRO A 172 -0.80 11.53 -6.24
CA PRO A 172 -0.31 12.90 -6.17
C PRO A 172 0.95 13.02 -5.30
N LEU A 173 1.93 13.78 -5.78
CA LEU A 173 3.22 13.96 -5.09
C LEU A 173 3.04 14.54 -3.69
N GLU A 174 2.09 15.47 -3.55
CA GLU A 174 1.74 16.16 -2.32
C GLU A 174 1.05 15.26 -1.29
N ASN A 175 0.54 14.10 -1.69
CA ASN A 175 0.01 13.09 -0.79
C ASN A 175 1.13 12.21 -0.18
N GLY A 176 2.38 12.39 -0.58
CA GLY A 176 3.52 11.72 0.02
C GLY A 176 4.05 12.45 1.25
N GLU A 177 4.26 11.71 2.34
CA GLU A 177 5.12 12.15 3.45
C GLU A 177 6.58 12.28 2.99
N GLY A 178 7.45 12.95 3.75
CA GLY A 178 8.89 12.95 3.45
C GLY A 178 9.51 11.55 3.55
N LEU A 179 10.66 11.34 2.91
CA LEU A 179 11.37 10.05 2.96
C LEU A 179 11.92 9.78 4.37
N GLN A 180 11.53 8.66 4.97
CA GLN A 180 12.13 8.18 6.21
C GLN A 180 13.29 7.25 5.87
N ILE A 181 14.50 7.56 6.34
CA ILE A 181 15.67 6.69 6.19
C ILE A 181 15.92 5.94 7.48
N LEU A 182 16.20 4.64 7.37
CA LEU A 182 16.41 3.75 8.50
C LEU A 182 17.64 2.87 8.31
N ARG A 183 18.37 2.64 9.40
CA ARG A 183 19.49 1.72 9.48
C ARG A 183 19.26 0.65 10.55
N TYR A 184 19.45 -0.60 10.17
CA TYR A 184 19.38 -1.77 11.03
C TYR A 184 20.77 -2.43 11.08
N ARG A 185 21.38 -2.44 12.27
CA ARG A 185 22.60 -3.21 12.57
C ARG A 185 22.27 -4.68 12.86
N PRO A 186 23.27 -5.59 12.93
CA PRO A 186 23.02 -6.97 13.34
C PRO A 186 22.21 -7.05 14.64
N GLY A 187 21.18 -7.90 14.65
CA GLY A 187 20.20 -8.07 15.72
C GLY A 187 19.05 -7.05 15.72
N ALA A 188 19.17 -5.93 15.01
CA ALA A 188 18.09 -4.96 14.92
C ALA A 188 16.95 -5.48 14.05
N GLU A 189 15.72 -5.19 14.46
CA GLU A 189 14.48 -5.64 13.84
C GLU A 189 13.38 -4.58 13.99
N TYR A 190 12.25 -4.83 13.33
CA TYR A 190 11.00 -4.13 13.62
C TYR A 190 9.89 -5.16 13.77
N LYS A 191 9.29 -5.21 14.96
CA LYS A 191 8.14 -6.09 15.22
C LYS A 191 6.98 -5.84 14.25
N PRO A 192 6.17 -6.86 13.95
CA PRO A 192 5.01 -6.72 13.08
C PRO A 192 4.08 -5.59 13.53
N HIS A 193 3.67 -4.73 12.60
CA HIS A 193 2.82 -3.58 12.83
C HIS A 193 2.03 -3.23 11.56
N TYR A 194 1.10 -2.28 11.71
CA TYR A 194 0.41 -1.65 10.60
C TYR A 194 0.94 -0.23 10.41
N ASP A 195 1.00 0.22 9.16
CA ASP A 195 1.42 1.57 8.84
C ASP A 195 0.26 2.57 8.86
N TYR A 196 -1.00 2.12 8.80
CA TYR A 196 -2.16 2.97 9.06
C TYR A 196 -2.24 3.37 10.53
N PHE A 197 -2.86 4.51 10.80
CA PHE A 197 -3.19 4.95 12.15
C PHE A 197 -4.47 4.25 12.62
N ASP A 198 -4.41 3.58 13.76
CA ASP A 198 -5.56 2.88 14.34
C ASP A 198 -6.65 3.88 14.78
N PRO A 199 -7.88 3.82 14.23
CA PRO A 199 -8.97 4.72 14.59
C PRO A 199 -9.36 4.67 16.08
N ALA A 200 -9.06 3.57 16.78
CA ALA A 200 -9.35 3.42 18.20
C ALA A 200 -8.37 4.18 19.11
N GLN A 201 -7.23 4.64 18.59
CA GLN A 201 -6.23 5.34 19.39
C GLN A 201 -6.59 6.82 19.61
N PRO A 202 -6.46 7.34 20.84
CA PRO A 202 -6.81 8.73 21.16
C PRO A 202 -6.03 9.78 20.35
N GLY A 203 -4.78 9.48 19.96
CA GLY A 203 -3.95 10.38 19.16
C GLY A 203 -4.33 10.46 17.69
N THR A 204 -5.06 9.47 17.16
CA THR A 204 -5.34 9.34 15.72
C THR A 204 -6.05 10.56 15.12
N PRO A 205 -7.12 11.12 15.72
CA PRO A 205 -7.78 12.31 15.17
C PRO A 205 -6.84 13.50 14.94
N SER A 206 -5.80 13.68 15.76
CA SER A 206 -4.83 14.75 15.59
C SER A 206 -3.87 14.48 14.43
N ILE A 207 -3.44 13.24 14.26
CA ILE A 207 -2.53 12.81 13.18
C ILE A 207 -3.21 12.88 11.82
N LEU A 208 -4.50 12.54 11.75
CA LEU A 208 -5.29 12.56 10.51
C LEU A 208 -5.54 13.98 9.98
N LYS A 209 -5.35 15.04 10.78
CA LYS A 209 -5.48 16.42 10.29
C LYS A 209 -4.49 16.76 9.17
N ARG A 210 -3.37 16.04 9.09
CA ARG A 210 -2.32 16.25 8.09
C ARG A 210 -2.36 15.12 7.07
N GLY A 211 -3.03 15.34 5.94
CA GLY A 211 -3.14 14.38 4.85
C GLY A 211 -4.10 13.21 5.09
N GLY A 212 -4.79 13.12 6.22
CA GLY A 212 -5.72 12.00 6.47
C GLY A 212 -5.02 10.68 6.72
N GLN A 213 -5.68 9.55 6.45
CA GLN A 213 -5.13 8.22 6.69
C GLN A 213 -3.97 7.87 5.73
N ARG A 214 -3.03 7.04 6.17
CA ARG A 214 -2.09 6.40 5.24
C ARG A 214 -2.82 5.31 4.47
N VAL A 215 -2.57 5.19 3.19
CA VAL A 215 -3.26 4.23 2.29
C VAL A 215 -2.29 3.25 1.65
N ALA A 216 -1.00 3.55 1.67
CA ALA A 216 0.04 2.69 1.15
C ALA A 216 1.43 3.06 1.68
N SER A 217 2.33 2.09 1.54
CA SER A 217 3.73 2.21 1.89
C SER A 217 4.60 1.68 0.76
N LEU A 218 5.72 2.35 0.55
CA LEU A 218 6.79 1.90 -0.34
C LEU A 218 8.09 1.85 0.46
N VAL A 219 8.63 0.65 0.65
CA VAL A 219 9.91 0.41 1.32
C VAL A 219 10.96 0.11 0.27
N MET A 220 11.94 1.00 0.14
CA MET A 220 13.02 0.92 -0.85
C MET A 220 14.30 0.46 -0.17
N TYR A 221 14.96 -0.55 -0.72
CA TYR A 221 16.17 -1.13 -0.15
C TYR A 221 17.41 -0.38 -0.67
N LEU A 222 18.13 0.28 0.23
CA LEU A 222 19.29 1.11 -0.12
C LEU A 222 20.60 0.31 -0.11
N ASN A 223 20.59 -0.90 0.44
CA ASN A 223 21.67 -1.87 0.33
C ASN A 223 21.13 -3.30 0.45
N THR A 224 22.02 -4.28 0.24
CA THR A 224 21.75 -5.71 0.47
C THR A 224 22.54 -6.16 1.71
N PRO A 225 21.91 -6.49 2.84
CA PRO A 225 22.60 -7.14 3.95
C PRO A 225 23.13 -8.51 3.54
N THR A 226 24.20 -8.97 4.19
CA THR A 226 24.77 -10.30 3.93
C THR A 226 23.77 -11.41 4.29
N ARG A 227 23.02 -11.25 5.40
CA ARG A 227 22.01 -12.23 5.83
C ARG A 227 20.92 -11.60 6.70
N GLY A 228 19.69 -12.06 6.53
CA GLY A 228 18.52 -11.59 7.29
C GLY A 228 17.94 -10.28 6.76
N GLY A 229 17.13 -9.59 7.58
CA GLY A 229 16.60 -8.27 7.23
C GLY A 229 15.42 -8.26 6.25
N ALA A 230 14.72 -9.38 6.02
CA ALA A 230 13.53 -9.42 5.17
C ALA A 230 12.44 -8.44 5.62
N THR A 231 11.64 -7.93 4.69
CA THR A 231 10.32 -7.36 5.02
C THR A 231 9.32 -8.51 5.05
N THR A 232 8.68 -8.76 6.20
CA THR A 232 7.82 -9.92 6.41
C THR A 232 6.35 -9.54 6.42
N PHE A 233 5.48 -10.42 5.92
CA PHE A 233 4.02 -10.33 5.94
C PHE A 233 3.46 -11.63 6.56
N PRO A 234 3.41 -11.72 7.90
CA PRO A 234 3.11 -12.97 8.61
C PRO A 234 1.73 -13.55 8.30
N ASP A 235 0.71 -12.71 8.11
CA ASP A 235 -0.67 -13.18 7.85
C ASP A 235 -0.80 -14.02 6.57
N VAL A 236 0.18 -13.91 5.66
CA VAL A 236 0.21 -14.62 4.38
C VAL A 236 1.52 -15.38 4.15
N ASN A 237 2.34 -15.56 5.18
CA ASN A 237 3.61 -16.28 5.12
C ASN A 237 4.51 -15.84 3.95
N PHE A 238 4.58 -14.53 3.71
CA PHE A 238 5.34 -13.95 2.61
C PHE A 238 6.49 -13.08 3.13
N GLU A 239 7.63 -13.14 2.47
CA GLU A 239 8.81 -12.34 2.81
C GLU A 239 9.47 -11.78 1.55
N VAL A 240 9.95 -10.54 1.65
CA VAL A 240 10.70 -9.87 0.59
C VAL A 240 12.13 -9.64 1.05
N GLY A 241 13.07 -10.22 0.29
CA GLY A 241 14.50 -10.04 0.51
C GLY A 241 14.96 -8.60 0.18
N PRO A 242 15.76 -7.95 1.04
CA PRO A 242 16.28 -6.61 0.80
C PRO A 242 17.39 -6.62 -0.24
N VAL A 243 17.06 -6.37 -1.50
CA VAL A 243 18.04 -6.26 -2.59
C VAL A 243 18.21 -4.79 -2.96
N LYS A 244 19.44 -4.27 -2.91
CA LYS A 244 19.76 -2.87 -3.26
C LYS A 244 19.08 -2.44 -4.56
N GLY A 245 18.42 -1.28 -4.54
CA GLY A 245 17.71 -0.72 -5.68
C GLY A 245 16.27 -1.22 -5.86
N ASN A 246 15.91 -2.34 -5.23
CA ASN A 246 14.55 -2.87 -5.27
C ASN A 246 13.67 -2.23 -4.20
N ALA A 247 12.36 -2.42 -4.33
CA ALA A 247 11.39 -1.96 -3.34
C ALA A 247 10.23 -2.92 -3.19
N VAL A 248 9.55 -2.85 -2.04
CA VAL A 248 8.25 -3.47 -1.83
C VAL A 248 7.21 -2.38 -1.59
N PHE A 249 6.15 -2.42 -2.39
CA PHE A 249 4.97 -1.60 -2.26
C PHE A 249 3.83 -2.45 -1.69
N PHE A 250 3.04 -1.87 -0.80
CA PHE A 250 1.79 -2.48 -0.37
C PHE A 250 0.77 -1.40 0.00
N SER A 251 -0.50 -1.70 -0.24
CA SER A 251 -1.61 -0.76 0.00
C SER A 251 -2.68 -1.40 0.86
N TYR A 252 -3.39 -0.57 1.62
CA TYR A 252 -4.47 -0.97 2.52
C TYR A 252 -5.60 0.04 2.38
N ASP A 253 -6.75 -0.42 1.89
CA ASP A 253 -7.92 0.41 1.57
C ASP A 253 -8.67 0.89 2.81
N ARG A 254 -8.29 0.42 3.99
CA ARG A 254 -8.91 0.81 5.25
C ARG A 254 -7.98 0.47 6.42
N PRO A 255 -8.10 1.17 7.56
CA PRO A 255 -7.31 0.87 8.74
C PRO A 255 -7.87 -0.34 9.50
N HIS A 256 -7.73 -1.54 8.92
CA HIS A 256 -8.27 -2.77 9.50
C HIS A 256 -7.40 -4.01 9.20
N PRO A 257 -7.27 -4.96 10.15
CA PRO A 257 -6.52 -6.21 9.95
C PRO A 257 -6.96 -7.07 8.78
N MET A 258 -8.20 -6.93 8.30
CA MET A 258 -8.71 -7.67 7.13
C MET A 258 -7.91 -7.39 5.85
N THR A 259 -7.19 -6.27 5.81
CA THR A 259 -6.29 -5.94 4.71
C THR A 259 -5.10 -6.88 4.62
N ARG A 260 -4.78 -7.62 5.71
CA ARG A 260 -3.65 -8.57 5.83
C ARG A 260 -2.30 -7.93 5.52
N THR A 261 -2.17 -6.63 5.76
CA THR A 261 -0.94 -5.84 5.54
C THR A 261 -0.09 -5.71 6.80
N LEU A 262 -0.35 -6.54 7.83
CA LEU A 262 0.53 -6.66 8.98
C LEU A 262 1.92 -7.02 8.46
N HIS A 263 2.92 -6.23 8.81
CA HIS A 263 4.26 -6.43 8.29
C HIS A 263 5.34 -6.04 9.28
N GLY A 264 6.53 -6.60 9.13
CA GLY A 264 7.67 -6.36 10.00
C GLY A 264 9.00 -6.33 9.26
N GLY A 265 10.06 -6.02 9.99
CA GLY A 265 11.43 -6.16 9.53
C GLY A 265 12.10 -7.29 10.31
N ALA A 266 12.37 -8.42 9.65
CA ALA A 266 13.09 -9.52 10.25
C ALA A 266 14.48 -9.06 10.75
N PRO A 267 15.04 -9.70 11.79
CA PRO A 267 16.36 -9.36 12.29
C PRO A 267 17.42 -9.40 11.19
N VAL A 268 18.31 -8.40 11.17
CA VAL A 268 19.55 -8.48 10.39
C VAL A 268 20.48 -9.45 11.09
N LEU A 269 20.94 -10.49 10.41
CA LEU A 269 21.82 -11.52 11.00
C LEU A 269 23.29 -11.25 10.70
N GLU A 270 23.60 -10.66 9.55
CA GLU A 270 24.96 -10.32 9.13
C GLU A 270 24.96 -9.13 8.15
N GLY A 271 25.94 -8.24 8.28
CA GLY A 271 25.98 -6.96 7.56
C GLY A 271 25.07 -5.91 8.19
N GLU A 272 24.54 -5.01 7.39
CA GLU A 272 23.55 -4.02 7.82
C GLU A 272 22.48 -3.81 6.75
N LYS A 273 21.30 -3.34 7.15
CA LYS A 273 20.21 -3.01 6.24
C LYS A 273 19.89 -1.52 6.34
N TRP A 274 19.83 -0.88 5.17
CA TRP A 274 19.37 0.48 4.99
C TRP A 274 18.11 0.49 4.13
N VAL A 275 17.10 1.23 4.56
CA VAL A 275 15.88 1.42 3.78
C VAL A 275 15.44 2.88 3.77
N ALA A 276 14.77 3.27 2.67
CA ALA A 276 13.99 4.49 2.59
C ALA A 276 12.51 4.12 2.50
N THR A 277 11.69 4.62 3.42
CA THR A 277 10.24 4.42 3.42
C THR A 277 9.53 5.68 2.97
N LYS A 278 8.58 5.52 2.04
CA LYS A 278 7.64 6.57 1.64
C LYS A 278 6.23 6.12 2.05
N TRP A 279 5.60 6.90 2.91
CA TRP A 279 4.18 6.72 3.23
C TRP A 279 3.31 7.62 2.36
N LEU A 280 2.21 7.06 1.88
CA LEU A 280 1.24 7.76 1.04
C LEU A 280 -0.04 7.98 1.83
N ARG A 281 -0.51 9.22 1.81
CA ARG A 281 -1.70 9.72 2.48
C ARG A 281 -2.90 9.74 1.53
N GLU A 282 -4.11 9.67 2.07
CA GLU A 282 -5.35 9.81 1.30
C GLU A 282 -5.52 11.23 0.73
N GLY A 283 -5.01 12.24 1.44
CA GLY A 283 -5.04 13.64 1.04
C GLY A 283 -3.67 14.33 1.09
N ARG A 284 -3.68 15.61 0.74
CA ARG A 284 -2.49 16.47 0.72
C ARG A 284 -1.83 16.55 2.10
N PHE A 285 -0.54 16.21 2.16
CA PHE A 285 0.26 16.22 3.38
C PHE A 285 1.06 17.53 3.50
N GLU A 286 0.72 18.34 4.50
CA GLU A 286 1.41 19.59 4.87
C GLU A 286 1.73 19.59 6.36
#